data_AF-A0AAN6GSK9-F1
#
_entry.id   AF-A0AAN6GSK9-F1
#
_cell.length_a   1.000
_cell.length_b   1.000
_cell.length_c   1.000
_cell.angle_alpha   90.00
_cell.angle_beta   90.00
_cell.angle_gamma   90.00
#
_symmetry.space_group_name_H-M   'P 1'
#
loop_
_entity.id
_entity.type
_entity.pdbx_description
1 polymer ?
#
loop_
_entity_poly.entity_id
_entity_poly.type
_entity_poly.pdbx_seq_one_letter_code
_entity_poly.pdbx_strand_id
1 'polypeptide(L)'
;MAPKTHTPTGSGAASPSRYARTESSTAVAMGSGSGAAAGGAGRSSKRALRDYYGIQAGDNTAAGTGDGSTSASVLNEPGAILLRYPDSPAFNARSAYESLISTLSLAQLLRKSAELVTEIRELDGEKQSLVYNHHHELVAASETIRKMKDRADGLDPSLDSLQASFSTMSQLAETLALPAHLLKPVSNTDDQKVS
;
A
#
# COMPACT_ATOMS: atom_id res chain seq x y z
N MET A 1 -50.40 35.76 24.13
CA MET A 1 -50.62 35.54 25.58
C MET A 1 -51.05 34.09 25.77
N ALA A 2 -50.58 33.43 26.84
CA ALA A 2 -50.62 31.99 27.16
C ALA A 2 -49.39 31.15 26.69
N PRO A 3 -48.88 30.21 27.51
CA PRO A 3 -47.51 30.31 28.04
C PRO A 3 -46.54 29.18 27.64
N LYS A 4 -45.23 29.48 27.69
CA LYS A 4 -44.12 28.55 27.57
C LYS A 4 -43.95 27.74 28.86
N THR A 5 -44.11 26.41 28.78
CA THR A 5 -43.83 25.49 29.89
C THR A 5 -42.36 25.11 29.92
N HIS A 6 -41.74 25.38 31.06
CA HIS A 6 -40.39 25.06 31.48
C HIS A 6 -40.44 23.77 32.31
N THR A 7 -39.57 22.82 32.03
CA THR A 7 -39.33 21.64 32.86
C THR A 7 -37.91 21.70 33.42
N PRO A 8 -37.72 21.84 34.75
CA PRO A 8 -36.47 21.54 35.42
C PRO A 8 -36.57 20.20 36.15
N THR A 9 -35.55 19.34 36.06
CA THR A 9 -35.16 18.25 37.00
C THR A 9 -33.99 17.53 36.33
N GLY A 10 -32.74 17.65 36.78
CA GLY A 10 -32.18 16.92 37.94
C GLY A 10 -31.42 15.69 37.43
N SER A 11 -30.13 15.82 37.09
CA SER A 11 -28.98 15.43 37.94
C SER A 11 -28.85 13.92 38.20
N GLY A 12 -27.76 13.34 37.68
CA GLY A 12 -27.07 12.21 38.32
C GLY A 12 -27.10 10.89 37.55
N ALA A 13 -26.03 10.60 36.83
CA ALA A 13 -25.25 9.35 36.99
C ALA A 13 -24.07 9.37 36.00
N ALA A 14 -22.91 9.76 36.52
CA ALA A 14 -21.64 9.39 35.93
C ALA A 14 -21.43 7.88 36.09
N SER A 15 -20.93 7.22 35.05
CA SER A 15 -20.18 5.97 35.19
C SER A 15 -19.16 5.83 34.04
N PRO A 16 -17.86 5.71 34.37
CA PRO A 16 -16.77 5.54 33.42
C PRO A 16 -16.36 4.06 33.28
N SER A 17 -15.84 3.66 32.13
CA SER A 17 -14.97 2.47 31.99
C SER A 17 -14.19 2.60 30.67
N ARG A 18 -12.96 3.10 30.71
CA ARG A 18 -11.72 2.32 30.86
C ARG A 18 -11.55 1.26 29.76
N TYR A 19 -11.02 1.66 28.61
CA TYR A 19 -10.26 0.76 27.76
C TYR A 19 -8.79 1.00 28.09
N ALA A 20 -8.20 0.00 28.74
CA ALA A 20 -6.83 0.02 29.20
C ALA A 20 -5.87 -0.03 28.01
N ARG A 21 -4.96 0.95 28.01
CA ARG A 21 -3.71 1.00 27.27
C ARG A 21 -2.77 -0.04 27.86
N THR A 22 -2.50 -1.13 27.15
CA THR A 22 -1.41 -2.05 27.49
C THR A 22 -0.25 -1.79 26.54
N GLU A 23 0.67 -0.94 26.98
CA GLU A 23 2.05 -0.95 26.48
C GLU A 23 2.76 -2.15 27.12
N SER A 24 3.06 -3.16 26.32
CA SER A 24 3.92 -4.28 26.74
C SER A 24 5.31 -4.09 26.15
N SER A 25 6.22 -3.55 26.96
CA SER A 25 7.67 -3.61 26.76
C SER A 25 8.29 -4.48 27.84
N THR A 26 8.64 -5.72 27.49
CA THR A 26 9.61 -6.63 28.15
C THR A 26 9.91 -7.72 27.10
N ALA A 27 11.10 -8.28 26.92
CA ALA A 27 12.42 -8.12 27.50
C ALA A 27 13.43 -8.66 26.47
N VAL A 28 14.67 -8.21 26.58
CA VAL A 28 15.84 -8.78 25.90
C VAL A 28 16.08 -10.22 26.36
N ALA A 29 16.13 -11.16 25.42
CA ALA A 29 16.64 -12.51 25.65
C ALA A 29 17.77 -12.79 24.65
N MET A 30 19.00 -12.57 25.11
CA MET A 30 20.17 -13.23 24.53
C MET A 30 20.21 -14.67 25.03
N GLY A 31 20.50 -15.64 24.15
CA GLY A 31 20.80 -17.01 24.58
C GLY A 31 20.61 -18.10 23.52
N SER A 32 21.51 -18.11 22.54
CA SER A 32 22.09 -19.24 21.79
C SER A 32 21.39 -20.62 21.73
N GLY A 33 21.20 -21.11 20.49
CA GLY A 33 21.65 -22.45 20.10
C GLY A 33 20.57 -23.45 19.67
N SER A 34 20.46 -23.69 18.36
CA SER A 34 20.28 -25.02 17.74
C SER A 34 20.24 -24.88 16.22
N GLY A 35 20.83 -25.83 15.52
CA GLY A 35 21.22 -25.72 14.12
C GLY A 35 20.11 -25.91 13.09
N ALA A 36 20.53 -25.61 11.85
CA ALA A 36 20.10 -26.16 10.57
C ALA A 36 18.99 -25.43 9.78
N ALA A 37 19.29 -25.30 8.48
CA ALA A 37 18.45 -24.94 7.33
C ALA A 37 18.24 -23.43 7.03
N ALA A 38 19.33 -22.78 6.60
CA ALA A 38 19.24 -21.63 5.70
C ALA A 38 18.61 -22.06 4.34
N GLY A 39 17.53 -21.38 3.91
CA GLY A 39 16.99 -21.55 2.55
C GLY A 39 15.50 -21.29 2.29
N GLY A 40 14.71 -20.78 3.25
CA GLY A 40 13.24 -20.70 3.11
C GLY A 40 12.60 -19.32 2.87
N ALA A 41 13.19 -18.23 3.36
CA ALA A 41 12.47 -16.95 3.50
C ALA A 41 12.13 -16.26 2.16
N GLY A 42 13.04 -16.27 1.18
CA GLY A 42 12.81 -15.63 -0.13
C GLY A 42 11.77 -16.35 -1.01
N ARG A 43 11.44 -17.60 -0.68
CA ARG A 43 10.45 -18.40 -1.43
C ARG A 43 9.02 -18.11 -0.98
N SER A 44 8.84 -17.77 0.30
CA SER A 44 7.53 -17.43 0.86
C SER A 44 7.03 -16.07 0.35
N SER A 45 7.87 -15.03 0.44
CA SER A 45 7.53 -13.70 -0.09
C SER A 45 7.29 -13.72 -1.60
N LYS A 46 8.06 -14.53 -2.34
CA LYS A 46 7.87 -14.70 -3.78
C LYS A 46 6.59 -15.46 -4.14
N ARG A 47 6.11 -16.36 -3.27
CA ARG A 47 4.80 -17.01 -3.42
C ARG A 47 3.67 -16.04 -3.11
N ALA A 48 3.73 -15.33 -1.98
CA ALA A 48 2.73 -14.34 -1.61
C ALA A 48 2.51 -13.26 -2.68
N LEU A 49 3.60 -12.78 -3.30
CA LEU A 49 3.51 -11.83 -4.41
C LEU A 49 2.93 -12.48 -5.67
N ARG A 50 3.23 -13.75 -5.96
CA ARG A 50 2.65 -14.45 -7.11
C ARG A 50 1.15 -14.71 -6.95
N ASP A 51 0.72 -15.03 -5.73
CA ASP A 51 -0.67 -15.26 -5.39
C ASP A 51 -1.46 -13.93 -5.44
N TYR A 52 -0.85 -12.82 -4.97
CA TYR A 52 -1.46 -11.48 -5.03
C TYR A 52 -1.65 -10.96 -6.47
N TYR A 53 -0.68 -11.21 -7.36
CA TYR A 53 -0.74 -10.77 -8.76
C TYR A 53 -1.34 -11.80 -9.72
N GLY A 54 -1.84 -12.94 -9.23
CA GLY A 54 -2.47 -13.98 -10.06
C GLY A 54 -1.54 -14.59 -11.11
N ILE A 55 -0.21 -14.53 -10.91
CA ILE A 55 0.77 -15.05 -11.86
C ILE A 55 0.93 -16.55 -11.60
N GLN A 56 -0.06 -17.31 -12.08
CA GLN A 56 0.05 -18.74 -12.26
C GLN A 56 1.25 -18.97 -13.20
N ALA A 57 2.40 -19.38 -12.68
CA ALA A 57 3.42 -19.95 -13.55
C ALA A 57 2.76 -21.18 -14.17
N GLY A 58 2.61 -21.16 -15.49
CA GLY A 58 2.10 -22.29 -16.24
C GLY A 58 2.90 -23.52 -15.85
N ASP A 59 2.26 -24.40 -15.09
CA ASP A 59 2.79 -25.70 -14.77
C ASP A 59 2.32 -26.65 -15.85
N ASN A 60 3.23 -26.91 -16.77
CA ASN A 60 3.17 -28.04 -17.66
C ASN A 60 3.69 -29.25 -16.86
N THR A 61 2.90 -29.77 -15.93
CA THR A 61 3.12 -31.10 -15.36
C THR A 61 1.81 -31.85 -15.22
N ALA A 62 1.73 -32.94 -15.96
CA ALA A 62 0.65 -33.90 -15.94
C ALA A 62 0.62 -34.71 -14.64
N ALA A 63 -0.59 -35.12 -14.26
CA ALA A 63 -0.95 -36.22 -13.37
C ALA A 63 -0.66 -36.06 -11.86
N GLY A 64 -1.74 -35.86 -11.09
CA GLY A 64 -1.74 -35.96 -9.63
C GLY A 64 -3.17 -36.00 -9.07
N THR A 65 -3.69 -37.22 -8.93
CA THR A 65 -4.92 -37.58 -8.21
C THR A 65 -4.95 -36.99 -6.79
N GLY A 66 -6.08 -36.38 -6.40
CA GLY A 66 -6.28 -35.85 -5.05
C GLY A 66 -7.75 -35.56 -4.76
N ASP A 67 -8.40 -36.56 -4.16
CA ASP A 67 -9.72 -36.56 -3.55
C ASP A 67 -9.88 -35.45 -2.50
N GLY A 68 -11.03 -34.77 -2.55
CA GLY A 68 -11.41 -33.64 -1.72
C GLY A 68 -12.94 -33.55 -1.64
N SER A 69 -13.57 -34.67 -1.29
CA SER A 69 -14.95 -34.72 -0.82
C SER A 69 -15.19 -33.73 0.31
N THR A 70 -16.01 -32.70 0.07
CA THR A 70 -17.02 -32.08 0.98
C THR A 70 -17.52 -30.75 0.42
N SER A 71 -18.38 -30.79 -0.61
CA SER A 71 -19.41 -29.76 -0.91
C SER A 71 -20.26 -30.14 -2.14
N ALA A 72 -20.38 -31.42 -2.45
CA ALA A 72 -21.11 -31.90 -3.63
C ALA A 72 -22.60 -32.20 -3.36
N SER A 73 -23.16 -31.81 -2.20
CA SER A 73 -24.55 -32.10 -1.82
C SER A 73 -25.53 -30.91 -1.94
N VAL A 74 -25.10 -29.74 -2.43
CA VAL A 74 -25.99 -28.58 -2.72
C VAL A 74 -26.19 -28.39 -4.23
N LEU A 75 -26.03 -29.43 -5.05
CA LEU A 75 -25.98 -29.32 -6.51
C LEU A 75 -27.24 -29.77 -7.25
N ASN A 76 -28.42 -29.80 -6.63
CA ASN A 76 -29.65 -30.19 -7.32
C ASN A 76 -30.79 -29.17 -7.26
N GLU A 77 -30.46 -27.88 -7.23
CA GLU A 77 -31.45 -26.82 -7.48
C GLU A 77 -31.41 -26.42 -8.98
N PRO A 78 -32.49 -26.64 -9.75
CA PRO A 78 -32.52 -26.46 -11.21
C PRO A 78 -32.33 -25.01 -11.69
N GLY A 79 -32.31 -24.01 -10.79
CA GLY A 79 -32.02 -22.60 -11.10
C GLY A 79 -30.57 -22.14 -10.86
N ALA A 80 -29.71 -23.01 -10.31
CA ALA A 80 -28.35 -22.63 -9.89
C ALA A 80 -27.33 -22.49 -11.04
N ILE A 81 -27.65 -23.01 -12.24
CA ILE A 81 -26.67 -23.11 -13.34
C ILE A 81 -26.49 -21.78 -14.08
N LEU A 82 -27.50 -20.90 -14.16
CA LEU A 82 -27.40 -19.63 -14.92
C LEU A 82 -26.92 -18.43 -14.11
N LEU A 83 -26.87 -18.53 -12.78
CA LEU A 83 -26.24 -17.55 -11.88
C LEU A 83 -24.77 -17.86 -11.57
N ARG A 84 -24.18 -18.86 -12.26
CA ARG A 84 -22.84 -19.38 -11.96
C ARG A 84 -21.71 -18.34 -12.14
N TYR A 85 -21.91 -17.31 -12.96
CA TYR A 85 -20.93 -16.24 -13.21
C TYR A 85 -21.61 -14.90 -13.59
N PRO A 86 -22.14 -14.14 -12.61
CA PRO A 86 -22.74 -12.83 -12.87
C PRO A 86 -21.70 -11.80 -13.37
N ASP A 87 -20.42 -12.02 -13.09
CA ASP A 87 -19.31 -11.12 -13.46
C ASP A 87 -18.78 -11.34 -14.89
N SER A 88 -19.34 -12.29 -15.64
CA SER A 88 -18.90 -12.57 -17.02
C SER A 88 -19.46 -11.52 -17.99
N PRO A 89 -18.64 -10.98 -18.92
CA PRO A 89 -19.12 -10.03 -19.93
C PRO A 89 -20.13 -10.64 -20.92
N ALA A 90 -20.25 -11.98 -20.95
CA ALA A 90 -21.24 -12.69 -21.74
C ALA A 90 -22.55 -12.96 -20.96
N PHE A 91 -22.69 -12.45 -19.74
CA PHE A 91 -23.88 -12.65 -18.92
C PHE A 91 -25.08 -11.88 -19.49
N ASN A 92 -26.14 -12.61 -19.82
CA ASN A 92 -27.41 -12.04 -20.23
C ASN A 92 -28.44 -12.19 -19.10
N ALA A 93 -28.67 -11.08 -18.39
CA ALA A 93 -29.59 -11.04 -17.26
C ALA A 93 -31.02 -11.46 -17.63
N ARG A 94 -31.47 -11.18 -18.86
CA ARG A 94 -32.83 -11.46 -19.30
C ARG A 94 -33.05 -12.96 -19.51
N SER A 95 -32.12 -13.66 -20.17
CA SER A 95 -32.21 -15.11 -20.34
C SER A 95 -32.04 -15.85 -19.01
N ALA A 96 -31.18 -15.36 -18.12
CA ALA A 96 -31.03 -15.90 -16.77
C ALA A 96 -32.34 -15.74 -15.96
N TYR A 97 -32.97 -14.58 -16.03
CA TYR A 97 -34.24 -14.29 -15.37
C TYR A 97 -35.40 -15.14 -15.90
N GLU A 98 -35.53 -15.26 -17.23
CA GLU A 98 -36.55 -16.11 -17.88
C GLU A 98 -36.37 -17.60 -17.50
N SER A 99 -35.12 -18.06 -17.40
CA SER A 99 -34.83 -19.41 -16.88
C SER A 99 -35.20 -19.56 -15.39
N LEU A 100 -35.00 -18.52 -14.58
CA LEU A 100 -35.29 -18.55 -13.15
C LEU A 100 -36.79 -18.66 -12.87
N ILE A 101 -37.61 -17.88 -13.60
CA ILE A 101 -39.08 -17.92 -13.44
C ILE A 101 -39.66 -19.23 -13.95
N SER A 102 -39.08 -19.80 -15.02
CA SER A 102 -39.56 -21.07 -15.57
C SER A 102 -39.16 -22.30 -14.74
N THR A 103 -38.10 -22.21 -13.94
CA THR A 103 -37.57 -23.35 -13.18
C THR A 103 -37.85 -23.31 -11.68
N LEU A 104 -38.03 -22.12 -11.08
CA LEU A 104 -38.20 -21.96 -9.64
C LEU A 104 -39.66 -21.73 -9.24
N SER A 105 -40.03 -22.25 -8.07
CA SER A 105 -41.30 -21.91 -7.43
C SER A 105 -41.27 -20.50 -6.83
N LEU A 106 -42.46 -19.91 -6.60
CA LEU A 106 -42.60 -18.56 -6.03
C LEU A 106 -41.84 -18.38 -4.70
N ALA A 107 -41.86 -19.39 -3.83
CA ALA A 107 -41.16 -19.34 -2.54
C ALA A 107 -39.63 -19.31 -2.71
N GLN A 108 -39.10 -20.08 -3.67
CA GLN A 108 -37.67 -20.06 -4.03
C GLN A 108 -37.29 -18.70 -4.64
N LEU A 109 -38.14 -18.13 -5.49
CA LEU A 109 -37.89 -16.83 -6.11
C LEU A 109 -37.84 -15.70 -5.06
N LEU A 110 -38.76 -15.69 -4.10
CA LEU A 110 -38.74 -14.71 -3.01
C LEU A 110 -37.48 -14.84 -2.15
N ARG A 111 -37.10 -16.07 -1.78
CA ARG A 111 -35.85 -16.31 -1.04
C ARG A 111 -34.63 -15.82 -1.81
N LYS A 112 -34.56 -16.13 -3.10
CA LYS A 112 -33.45 -15.69 -3.95
C LYS A 112 -33.43 -14.17 -4.13
N SER A 113 -34.58 -13.52 -4.21
CA SER A 113 -34.65 -12.05 -4.24
C SER A 113 -34.11 -11.40 -2.97
N ALA A 114 -34.40 -11.99 -1.80
CA ALA A 114 -33.88 -11.49 -0.53
C ALA A 114 -32.36 -11.67 -0.43
N GLU A 115 -31.84 -12.82 -0.88
CA GLU A 115 -30.41 -13.12 -0.94
C GLU A 115 -29.65 -12.16 -1.89
N LEU A 116 -30.21 -11.90 -3.08
CA LEU A 116 -29.60 -10.93 -4.01
C LEU A 116 -29.61 -9.51 -3.44
N VAL A 117 -30.66 -9.11 -2.73
CA VAL A 117 -30.70 -7.79 -2.07
C VAL A 117 -29.64 -7.69 -0.98
N THR A 118 -29.36 -8.75 -0.23
CA THR A 118 -28.27 -8.76 0.75
C THR A 118 -26.91 -8.69 0.06
N GLU A 119 -26.70 -9.49 -0.97
CA GLU A 119 -25.45 -9.53 -1.75
C GLU A 119 -25.14 -8.18 -2.41
N ILE A 120 -26.15 -7.52 -3.00
CA ILE A 120 -25.99 -6.18 -3.59
C ILE A 120 -25.54 -5.16 -2.53
N ARG A 121 -26.05 -5.24 -1.30
CA ARG A 121 -25.67 -4.33 -0.21
C ARG A 121 -24.25 -4.61 0.28
N GLU A 122 -23.87 -5.88 0.37
CA GLU A 122 -22.52 -6.30 0.73
C GLU A 122 -21.51 -5.82 -0.34
N LEU A 123 -21.79 -6.06 -1.62
CA LEU A 123 -20.97 -5.60 -2.75
C LEU A 123 -20.84 -4.08 -2.80
N ASP A 124 -21.91 -3.32 -2.52
CA ASP A 124 -21.79 -1.86 -2.43
C ASP A 124 -20.89 -1.46 -1.26
N GLY A 125 -21.00 -2.12 -0.11
CA GLY A 125 -20.10 -1.93 1.03
C GLY A 125 -18.63 -2.22 0.69
N GLU A 126 -18.35 -3.32 0.00
CA GLU A 126 -17.01 -3.68 -0.47
C GLU A 126 -16.46 -2.66 -1.46
N LYS A 127 -17.27 -2.23 -2.43
CA LYS A 127 -16.89 -1.17 -3.38
C LYS A 127 -16.57 0.13 -2.66
N GLN A 128 -17.41 0.57 -1.72
CA GLN A 128 -17.16 1.79 -0.95
C GLN A 128 -15.88 1.66 -0.11
N SER A 129 -15.66 0.49 0.51
CA SER A 129 -14.44 0.19 1.25
C SER A 129 -13.20 0.27 0.37
N LEU A 130 -13.22 -0.33 -0.83
CA LEU A 130 -12.12 -0.28 -1.79
C LEU A 130 -11.85 1.15 -2.26
N VAL A 131 -12.90 1.88 -2.63
CA VAL A 131 -12.83 3.28 -3.07
C VAL A 131 -12.23 4.14 -1.98
N TYR A 132 -12.66 3.98 -0.73
CA TYR A 132 -12.08 4.69 0.41
C TYR A 132 -10.62 4.28 0.66
N ASN A 133 -10.31 2.98 0.63
CA ASN A 133 -8.96 2.48 0.84
C ASN A 133 -8.00 3.07 -0.20
N HIS A 134 -8.36 3.01 -1.47
CA HIS A 134 -7.53 3.55 -2.53
C HIS A 134 -7.45 5.08 -2.49
N HIS A 135 -8.56 5.80 -2.24
CA HIS A 135 -8.53 7.26 -2.18
C HIS A 135 -7.70 7.78 -1.02
N HIS A 136 -7.85 7.22 0.19
CA HIS A 136 -7.06 7.72 1.33
C HIS A 136 -5.57 7.36 1.16
N GLU A 137 -5.24 6.22 0.55
CA GLU A 137 -3.86 5.85 0.18
C GLU A 137 -3.28 6.83 -0.85
N LEU A 138 -4.02 7.17 -1.90
CA LEU A 138 -3.60 8.17 -2.90
C LEU A 138 -3.38 9.55 -2.27
N VAL A 139 -4.25 9.96 -1.36
CA VAL A 139 -4.10 11.22 -0.61
C VAL A 139 -2.85 11.17 0.27
N ALA A 140 -2.62 10.09 1.00
CA ALA A 140 -1.45 9.91 1.85
C ALA A 140 -0.14 9.89 1.03
N ALA A 141 -0.14 9.22 -0.13
CA ALA A 141 0.97 9.22 -1.07
C ALA A 141 1.23 10.63 -1.62
N SER A 142 0.18 11.36 -1.99
CA SER A 142 0.28 12.74 -2.46
C SER A 142 0.86 13.68 -1.40
N GLU A 143 0.46 13.52 -0.14
CA GLU A 143 1.05 14.27 0.98
C GLU A 143 2.51 13.92 1.20
N THR A 144 2.88 12.64 1.04
CA THR A 144 4.27 12.19 1.12
C THR A 144 5.12 12.81 0.02
N ILE A 145 4.63 12.82 -1.23
CA ILE A 145 5.28 13.49 -2.37
C ILE A 145 5.44 14.98 -2.09
N ARG A 146 4.43 15.64 -1.54
CA ARG A 146 4.52 17.05 -1.14
C ARG A 146 5.60 17.28 -0.10
N LYS A 147 5.65 16.48 0.97
CA LYS A 147 6.71 16.54 1.99
C LYS A 147 8.10 16.26 1.41
N MET A 148 8.22 15.37 0.42
CA MET A 148 9.48 15.12 -0.27
C MET A 148 9.90 16.34 -1.10
N LYS A 149 8.95 16.97 -1.81
CA LYS A 149 9.20 18.20 -2.56
C LYS A 149 9.64 19.33 -1.64
N ASP A 150 8.94 19.57 -0.53
CA ASP A 150 9.29 20.64 0.40
C ASP A 150 10.70 20.45 1.00
N ARG A 151 11.11 19.19 1.25
CA ARG A 151 12.49 18.88 1.68
C ARG A 151 13.52 19.09 0.57
N ALA A 152 13.18 18.77 -0.67
CA ALA A 152 14.06 19.00 -1.82
C ALA A 152 14.26 20.50 -2.07
N ASP A 153 13.16 21.27 -2.08
CA ASP A 153 13.20 22.74 -2.21
C ASP A 153 13.97 23.38 -1.02
N GLY A 154 13.91 22.78 0.18
CA GLY A 154 14.70 23.20 1.34
C GLY A 154 16.20 22.86 1.25
N LEU A 155 16.61 21.97 0.34
CA LEU A 155 18.01 21.61 0.14
C LEU A 155 18.74 22.62 -0.75
N ASP A 156 18.04 23.26 -1.69
CA ASP A 156 18.59 24.30 -2.58
C ASP A 156 19.40 25.40 -1.85
N PRO A 157 18.87 26.07 -0.80
CA PRO A 157 19.65 27.09 -0.08
C PRO A 157 20.89 26.51 0.64
N SER A 158 20.86 25.24 1.03
CA SER A 158 22.03 24.59 1.63
C SER A 158 23.13 24.33 0.59
N LEU A 159 22.74 24.01 -0.65
CA LEU A 159 23.67 23.87 -1.77
C LEU A 159 24.25 25.23 -2.18
N ASP A 160 23.43 26.28 -2.22
CA ASP A 160 23.90 27.65 -2.49
C ASP A 160 24.93 28.11 -1.43
N SER A 161 24.65 27.85 -0.15
CA SER A 161 25.59 28.15 0.94
C SER A 161 26.90 27.35 0.80
N LEU A 162 26.82 26.08 0.39
CA LEU A 162 27.99 25.24 0.17
C LEU A 162 28.82 25.77 -1.00
N GLN A 163 28.17 26.16 -2.11
CA GLN A 163 28.82 26.77 -3.27
C GLN A 163 29.51 28.08 -2.90
N ALA A 164 28.86 28.93 -2.11
CA ALA A 164 29.46 30.16 -1.59
C ALA A 164 30.72 29.87 -0.75
N SER A 165 30.65 28.88 0.16
CA SER A 165 31.80 28.48 0.97
C SER A 165 32.96 27.89 0.13
N PHE A 166 32.64 27.18 -0.96
CA PHE A 166 33.66 26.65 -1.86
C PHE A 166 34.31 27.77 -2.67
N SER A 167 33.53 28.77 -3.10
CA SER A 167 34.07 29.97 -3.76
C SER A 167 34.99 30.76 -2.85
N THR A 168 34.64 30.94 -1.57
CA THR A 168 35.53 31.63 -0.62
C THR A 168 36.78 30.82 -0.34
N MET A 169 36.67 29.50 -0.19
CA MET A 169 37.85 28.62 -0.08
C MET A 169 38.73 28.69 -1.33
N SER A 170 38.16 28.72 -2.53
CA SER A 170 38.91 28.86 -3.78
C SER A 170 39.63 30.21 -3.84
N GLN A 171 38.98 31.31 -3.47
CA GLN A 171 39.60 32.63 -3.41
C GLN A 171 40.73 32.68 -2.39
N LEU A 172 40.53 32.11 -1.19
CA LEU A 172 41.57 32.01 -0.17
C LEU A 172 42.73 31.15 -0.65
N ALA A 173 42.45 30.00 -1.27
CA ALA A 173 43.47 29.14 -1.86
C ALA A 173 44.26 29.87 -2.96
N GLU A 174 43.62 30.68 -3.79
CA GLU A 174 44.30 31.49 -4.81
C GLU A 174 45.15 32.62 -4.19
N THR A 175 44.68 33.27 -3.13
CA THR A 175 45.51 34.25 -2.40
C THR A 175 46.69 33.62 -1.67
N LEU A 176 46.56 32.37 -1.23
CA LEU A 176 47.63 31.58 -0.60
C LEU A 176 48.56 30.92 -1.63
N ALA A 177 48.05 30.64 -2.83
CA ALA A 177 48.84 30.18 -3.96
C ALA A 177 49.74 31.33 -4.42
N LEU A 178 51.01 31.24 -4.05
CA LEU A 178 52.04 32.22 -4.38
C LEU A 178 51.99 32.64 -5.87
N PRO A 179 52.23 33.92 -6.16
CA PRO A 179 52.03 34.47 -7.50
C PRO A 179 52.95 33.78 -8.52
N ALA A 180 52.36 33.23 -9.59
CA ALA A 180 53.01 32.45 -10.64
C ALA A 180 54.24 33.11 -11.30
N HIS A 181 54.46 34.41 -11.11
CA HIS A 181 55.63 35.14 -11.61
C HIS A 181 56.97 34.70 -10.97
N LEU A 182 56.98 34.01 -9.82
CA LEU A 182 58.19 33.49 -9.17
C LEU A 182 58.57 32.06 -9.62
N LEU A 183 57.78 31.44 -10.50
CA LEU A 183 58.03 30.10 -11.03
C LEU A 183 58.67 30.09 -12.43
N LYS A 184 59.03 31.25 -12.99
CA LYS A 184 59.84 31.30 -14.22
C LYS A 184 61.29 30.98 -13.87
N PRO A 185 61.88 29.87 -14.39
CA PRO A 185 63.30 29.63 -14.20
C PRO A 185 64.06 30.77 -14.88
N VAL A 186 65.00 31.37 -14.14
CA VAL A 186 65.98 32.33 -14.66
C VAL A 186 66.73 31.64 -15.81
N SER A 187 66.40 31.99 -17.05
CA SER A 187 67.22 31.69 -18.21
C SER A 187 68.47 32.57 -18.11
N ASN A 188 69.56 32.03 -17.57
CA ASN A 188 70.89 32.62 -17.70
C ASN A 188 71.26 32.60 -19.18
N THR A 189 71.15 33.75 -19.83
CA THR A 189 71.68 34.03 -21.16
C THR A 189 72.57 35.26 -20.99
N ASP A 190 73.81 35.11 -21.49
CA ASP A 190 74.87 36.11 -21.63
C ASP A 190 75.66 36.51 -20.38
N ASP A 191 76.83 35.88 -20.19
CA ASP A 191 78.13 36.59 -20.27
C ASP A 191 79.31 35.65 -19.99
N GLN A 192 79.85 35.04 -21.05
CA GLN A 192 81.30 34.78 -21.12
C GLN A 192 81.77 34.86 -22.57
N LYS A 193 81.69 36.08 -23.11
CA LYS A 193 82.32 36.46 -24.37
C LYS A 193 83.60 37.23 -24.03
N VAL A 194 84.75 36.66 -24.41
CA VAL A 194 86.03 37.32 -24.68
C VAL A 194 86.67 38.10 -23.51
N SER A 195 87.78 37.59 -22.96
CA SER A 195 89.11 37.93 -23.48
C SER A 195 90.22 37.15 -22.77
#